data_AF-A0A183CCD0-F1
#
_entry.id   AF-A0A183CCD0-F1
#
_cell.length_a   1.000
_cell.length_b   1.000
_cell.length_c   1.000
_cell.angle_alpha   90.00
_cell.angle_beta   90.00
_cell.angle_gamma   90.00
#
_symmetry.space_group_name_H-M   'P 1'
#
loop_
_entity.id
_entity.type
_entity.pdbx_description
1 polymer ?
#
loop_
_entity_poly.entity_id
_entity_poly.type
_entity_poly.pdbx_seq_one_letter_code
_entity_poly.pdbx_strand_id
1 'polypeptide(L)'
;MAPTLGYNSNPWSWSSCSSAMLLRFLDHQRAQTQCLFDKPTERRYYEKMFETPSPGAVYTVSQQCKFVFGAAAEICPYMPTCRRLWCSVSYGYQMGCRTQHMPWADATPCGDNMWCHRGQCVGMSPMQRQPIGGAWGEWRPWRECSRTCGGGVQKAFRECDSPRPENGGKYCVGQRERYRPCNVQYSGIDQAVERINGTGPLRSDIYLHVLSVGNLNRPNIRYHFMTPISASAALAVTATAPATATATGASSFYWRTKNNWTECTLKCQGEQGEHVRCTRSFTNRPVAQAHCAGIQRPDMQKRMCNVYCFYKYLQWLNTDSAGRKCQPFVVVFQYICVRSYTNEKEEQALESECQPPPAAAVSVPSTELRQHQQQQQQQAQQQQQQQKLMAYSPSQHRWTALWAYSQWSQVLHCIDTRIL
;
A
#
# COMPACT_ATOMS: atom_id res chain seq x y z
N MET A 1 44.29 34.33 23.88
CA MET A 1 45.08 33.43 24.76
C MET A 1 45.07 33.97 26.19
N ALA A 2 43.88 34.12 26.79
CA ALA A 2 43.82 34.48 28.20
C ALA A 2 44.12 33.24 29.05
N PRO A 3 44.86 33.36 30.16
CA PRO A 3 45.18 32.23 31.03
C PRO A 3 43.94 31.67 31.74
N THR A 4 42.87 32.45 31.84
CA THR A 4 41.59 32.05 32.44
C THR A 4 40.42 32.56 31.60
N LEU A 5 39.30 31.81 31.64
CA LEU A 5 38.03 32.24 31.09
C LEU A 5 37.22 32.96 32.18
N GLY A 6 36.93 34.23 31.96
CA GLY A 6 36.23 35.08 32.91
C GLY A 6 34.98 35.72 32.32
N TYR A 7 34.39 36.62 33.09
CA TYR A 7 33.15 37.33 32.73
C TYR A 7 33.23 38.03 31.36
N ASN A 8 34.39 38.62 31.03
CA ASN A 8 34.62 39.42 29.81
C ASN A 8 35.23 38.61 28.65
N SER A 9 35.32 37.29 28.75
CA SER A 9 35.97 36.47 27.72
C SER A 9 35.12 36.31 26.46
N ASN A 10 33.85 36.74 26.45
CA ASN A 10 32.95 36.67 25.29
C ASN A 10 32.73 38.07 24.67
N PRO A 11 32.80 38.22 23.33
CA PRO A 11 33.04 37.19 22.31
C PRO A 11 34.49 36.72 22.27
N TRP A 12 34.72 35.43 21.99
CA TRP A 12 36.07 34.90 21.84
C TRP A 12 36.75 35.58 20.65
N SER A 13 37.77 36.37 20.96
CA SER A 13 38.56 37.08 19.97
C SER A 13 40.03 36.96 20.31
N TRP A 14 40.86 37.03 19.28
CA TRP A 14 42.31 37.08 19.43
C TRP A 14 42.72 38.51 19.80
N SER A 15 43.61 38.65 20.79
CA SER A 15 44.19 39.96 21.10
C SER A 15 45.17 40.39 20.01
N SER A 16 45.40 41.70 19.88
CA SER A 16 46.39 42.24 18.93
C SER A 16 47.79 41.69 19.16
N CYS A 17 48.14 41.35 20.42
CA CYS A 17 49.40 40.68 20.73
C CYS A 17 49.44 39.24 20.20
N SER A 18 48.33 38.49 20.34
CA SER A 18 48.27 37.10 19.84
C SER A 18 48.38 37.06 18.32
N SER A 19 47.69 37.97 17.62
CA SER A 19 47.77 38.06 16.15
C SER A 19 49.16 38.50 15.69
N ALA A 20 49.76 39.51 16.33
CA ALA A 20 51.12 39.95 16.01
C ALA A 20 52.17 38.85 16.25
N MET A 21 52.03 38.09 17.35
CA MET A 21 52.91 36.97 17.68
C MET A 21 52.78 35.84 16.65
N LEU A 22 51.55 35.51 16.24
CA LEU A 22 51.30 34.49 15.23
C LEU A 22 51.91 34.89 13.87
N LEU A 23 51.73 36.13 13.45
CA LEU A 23 52.34 36.65 12.21
C LEU A 23 53.87 36.53 12.27
N ARG A 24 54.49 36.97 13.37
CA ARG A 24 55.95 36.85 13.55
C ARG A 24 56.41 35.39 13.54
N PHE A 25 55.66 34.48 14.15
CA PHE A 25 55.98 33.06 14.17
C PHE A 25 55.92 32.45 12.77
N LEU A 26 54.90 32.78 11.98
CA LEU A 26 54.75 32.31 10.60
C LEU A 26 55.86 32.85 9.67
N ASP A 27 56.29 34.10 9.85
CA ASP A 27 57.30 34.75 9.00
C ASP A 27 58.75 34.34 9.33
N HIS A 28 59.12 34.35 10.62
CA HIS A 28 60.52 34.14 11.03
C HIS A 28 60.91 32.67 11.18
N GLN A 29 59.96 31.76 11.43
CA GLN A 29 60.22 30.34 11.70
C GLN A 29 59.71 29.46 10.55
N ARG A 30 59.92 29.90 9.31
CA ARG A 30 59.39 29.25 8.11
C ARG A 30 59.76 27.76 7.98
N ALA A 31 60.92 27.37 8.47
CA ALA A 31 61.36 25.98 8.52
C ALA A 31 60.55 25.12 9.51
N GLN A 32 60.01 25.70 10.58
CA GLN A 32 59.19 25.01 11.57
C GLN A 32 57.69 25.03 11.22
N THR A 33 57.24 26.05 10.49
CA THR A 33 55.84 26.19 10.07
C THR A 33 55.56 25.55 8.71
N GLN A 34 56.57 24.96 8.06
CA GLN A 34 56.47 24.37 6.73
C GLN A 34 55.42 23.25 6.63
N CYS A 35 55.16 22.54 7.74
CA CYS A 35 54.15 21.48 7.86
C CYS A 35 52.70 21.96 7.96
N LEU A 36 52.45 23.27 7.89
CA LEU A 36 51.10 23.84 7.90
C LEU A 36 50.64 24.32 6.52
N PHE A 37 51.55 24.35 5.54
CA PHE A 37 51.29 24.89 4.20
C PHE A 37 50.96 23.82 3.16
N ASP A 38 51.15 22.55 3.48
CA ASP A 38 50.66 21.45 2.66
C ASP A 38 49.13 21.33 2.79
N LYS A 39 48.50 20.96 1.67
CA LYS A 39 47.06 20.70 1.65
C LYS A 39 46.81 19.27 2.10
N PRO A 40 45.84 19.02 3.00
CA PRO A 40 45.52 17.66 3.41
C PRO A 40 45.05 16.83 2.20
N THR A 41 45.55 15.60 2.12
CA THR A 41 45.40 14.70 0.96
C THR A 41 43.99 14.13 0.81
N GLU A 42 43.24 13.99 1.92
CA GLU A 42 41.89 13.43 1.93
C GLU A 42 40.83 14.50 2.21
N ARG A 43 40.19 15.03 1.15
CA ARG A 43 39.11 16.02 1.29
C ARG A 43 37.83 15.50 1.93
N ARG A 44 37.59 14.17 1.86
CA ARG A 44 36.30 13.55 2.17
C ARG A 44 35.88 13.66 3.64
N TYR A 45 36.84 13.75 4.56
CA TYR A 45 36.60 13.93 6.00
C TYR A 45 36.38 15.42 6.36
N TYR A 46 37.13 16.31 5.72
CA TYR A 46 37.07 17.76 6.00
C TYR A 46 35.83 18.43 5.43
N GLU A 47 35.39 18.07 4.22
CA GLU A 47 34.17 18.64 3.62
C GLU A 47 32.95 18.39 4.53
N LYS A 48 32.83 17.18 5.08
CA LYS A 48 31.75 16.83 6.01
C LYS A 48 31.79 17.62 7.33
N MET A 49 32.98 18.05 7.78
CA MET A 49 33.18 18.83 9.00
C MET A 49 32.84 20.33 8.82
N PHE A 50 32.94 20.85 7.60
CA PHE A 50 32.48 22.21 7.27
C PHE A 50 31.03 22.23 6.75
N GLU A 51 30.49 21.07 6.38
CA GLU A 51 29.06 20.83 6.13
C GLU A 51 28.24 20.58 7.40
N THR A 52 28.89 20.26 8.54
CA THR A 52 28.13 19.98 9.76
C THR A 52 27.32 21.21 10.18
N PRO A 53 26.03 21.04 10.48
CA PRO A 53 25.21 22.13 11.00
C PRO A 53 25.86 22.67 12.29
N SER A 54 25.70 23.97 12.53
CA SER A 54 26.26 24.64 13.70
C SER A 54 25.97 23.86 15.00
N PRO A 55 26.90 23.81 15.98
CA PRO A 55 26.82 22.83 17.06
C PRO A 55 25.52 22.88 17.88
N GLY A 56 24.89 24.04 18.00
CA GLY A 56 23.62 24.22 18.68
C GLY A 56 22.39 23.66 17.94
N ALA A 57 22.52 23.36 16.64
CA ALA A 57 21.52 22.62 15.87
C ALA A 57 21.63 21.10 16.07
N VAL A 58 22.81 20.61 16.48
CA VAL A 58 23.06 19.18 16.77
C VAL A 58 22.83 18.87 18.24
N TYR A 59 23.26 19.76 19.13
CA TYR A 59 23.26 19.57 20.57
C TYR A 59 22.32 20.55 21.26
N THR A 60 21.32 20.01 21.95
CA THR A 60 20.34 20.81 22.70
C THR A 60 20.99 21.53 23.87
N VAL A 61 20.35 22.60 24.37
CA VAL A 61 20.87 23.36 25.51
C VAL A 61 21.09 22.48 26.75
N SER A 62 20.20 21.52 27.00
CA SER A 62 20.34 20.58 28.12
C SER A 62 21.53 19.64 27.94
N GLN A 63 21.82 19.18 26.72
CA GLN A 63 23.01 18.40 26.43
C GLN A 63 24.30 19.21 26.64
N GLN A 64 24.29 20.49 26.25
CA GLN A 64 25.40 21.40 26.51
C GLN A 64 25.69 21.52 28.02
N CYS A 65 24.65 21.64 28.85
CA CYS A 65 24.80 21.63 30.31
C CYS A 65 25.43 20.32 30.82
N LYS A 66 25.00 19.19 30.27
CA LYS A 66 25.53 17.87 30.63
C LYS A 66 27.01 17.70 30.28
N PHE A 67 27.46 18.27 29.16
CA PHE A 67 28.88 18.24 28.79
C PHE A 67 29.77 19.06 29.73
N VAL A 68 29.25 20.13 30.31
CA VAL A 68 30.02 21.04 31.17
C VAL A 68 30.02 20.58 32.63
N PHE A 69 28.86 20.16 33.15
CA PHE A 69 28.65 19.90 34.58
C PHE A 69 28.28 18.45 34.93
N GLY A 70 28.17 17.56 33.93
CA GLY A 70 27.85 16.15 34.11
C GLY A 70 26.37 15.80 33.89
N ALA A 71 26.05 14.51 33.89
CA ALA A 71 24.77 13.99 33.42
C ALA A 71 23.52 14.51 34.17
N ALA A 72 23.67 14.89 35.45
CA ALA A 72 22.61 15.42 36.30
C ALA A 72 22.36 16.93 36.13
N ALA A 73 23.14 17.61 35.28
CA ALA A 73 22.99 19.03 35.07
C ALA A 73 21.84 19.36 34.11
N GLU A 74 21.05 20.37 34.47
CA GLU A 74 19.92 20.85 33.67
C GLU A 74 20.05 22.35 33.40
N ILE A 75 19.21 22.89 32.52
CA ILE A 75 19.21 24.32 32.18
C ILE A 75 18.59 25.14 33.31
N CYS A 76 19.23 26.25 33.70
CA CYS A 76 18.69 27.18 34.70
C CYS A 76 17.61 28.10 34.08
N PRO A 77 16.34 28.07 34.54
CA PRO A 77 15.23 28.76 33.85
C PRO A 77 15.29 30.29 33.89
N TYR A 78 15.84 30.86 34.96
CA TYR A 78 15.73 32.30 35.26
C TYR A 78 16.90 33.15 34.73
N MET A 79 17.86 32.50 34.06
CA MET A 79 19.08 33.15 33.57
C MET A 79 18.96 33.55 32.10
N PRO A 80 19.69 34.60 31.63
CA PRO A 80 19.59 35.08 30.25
C PRO A 80 20.08 34.03 29.23
N THR A 81 19.34 33.87 28.14
CA THR A 81 19.63 32.93 27.05
C THR A 81 20.78 33.41 26.16
N CYS A 82 21.44 32.47 25.46
CA CYS A 82 22.56 32.66 24.51
C CYS A 82 23.86 33.25 25.05
N ARG A 83 23.81 34.24 25.94
CA ARG A 83 24.98 34.98 26.43
C ARG A 83 25.87 34.11 27.31
N ARG A 84 25.26 33.30 28.19
CA ARG A 84 25.95 32.37 29.08
C ARG A 84 25.14 31.12 29.34
N LEU A 85 25.82 29.99 29.33
CA LEU A 85 25.26 28.71 29.72
C LEU A 85 25.24 28.62 31.25
N TRP A 86 24.05 28.71 31.82
CA TRP A 86 23.79 28.57 33.24
C TRP A 86 23.08 27.25 33.48
N CYS A 87 23.68 26.37 34.27
CA CYS A 87 23.14 25.05 34.52
C CYS A 87 22.84 24.87 36.01
N SER A 88 21.70 24.28 36.32
CA SER A 88 21.40 23.81 37.67
C SER A 88 22.21 22.54 37.94
N VAL A 89 22.89 22.52 39.09
CA VAL A 89 23.66 21.37 39.56
C VAL A 89 23.24 21.11 41.01
N SER A 90 23.02 19.83 41.35
CA SER A 90 22.73 19.41 42.72
C SER A 90 24.02 19.38 43.55
N TYR A 91 23.97 19.99 44.73
CA TYR A 91 25.05 19.88 45.72
C TYR A 91 24.43 19.54 47.08
N GLY A 92 24.44 18.25 47.42
CA GLY A 92 23.72 17.76 48.61
C GLY A 92 22.22 18.05 48.53
N TYR A 93 21.70 18.83 49.48
CA TYR A 93 20.27 19.21 49.58
C TYR A 93 19.90 20.50 48.84
N GLN A 94 20.85 21.22 48.24
CA GLN A 94 20.58 22.50 47.58
C GLN A 94 20.84 22.43 46.07
N MET A 95 19.86 22.90 45.29
CA MET A 95 19.96 23.09 43.84
C MET A 95 20.39 24.53 43.56
N GLY A 96 21.47 24.73 42.81
CA GLY A 96 21.99 26.05 42.48
C GLY A 96 22.43 26.18 41.02
N CYS A 97 22.33 27.38 40.46
CA CYS A 97 22.76 27.65 39.08
C CYS A 97 24.25 28.04 39.02
N ARG A 98 25.01 27.36 38.16
CA ARG A 98 26.45 27.60 37.94
C ARG A 98 26.74 27.83 36.47
N THR A 99 27.84 28.53 36.17
CA THR A 99 28.30 28.80 34.80
C THR A 99 29.82 28.76 34.72
N GLN A 100 30.36 28.37 33.56
CA GLN A 100 31.78 28.52 33.22
C GLN A 100 32.04 29.72 32.29
N HIS A 101 31.11 30.68 32.23
CA HIS A 101 31.17 31.87 31.37
C HIS A 101 31.19 31.60 29.85
N MET A 102 30.87 30.38 29.43
CA MET A 102 30.67 29.98 28.02
C MET A 102 29.31 30.46 27.52
N PRO A 103 29.18 31.00 26.28
CA PRO A 103 27.87 31.21 25.65
C PRO A 103 27.21 29.87 25.31
N TRP A 104 25.93 29.93 24.93
CA TRP A 104 25.29 28.76 24.31
C TRP A 104 25.89 28.55 22.92
N ALA A 105 25.86 27.33 22.43
CA ALA A 105 26.33 27.05 21.08
C ALA A 105 25.51 27.78 20.01
N ASP A 106 26.15 28.17 18.91
CA ASP A 106 25.47 28.81 17.80
C ASP A 106 24.42 27.87 17.18
N ALA A 107 23.28 28.43 16.79
CA ALA A 107 22.03 27.79 16.39
C ALA A 107 21.24 27.06 17.48
N THR A 108 21.61 27.18 18.76
CA THR A 108 20.74 26.67 19.84
C THR A 108 19.44 27.47 19.89
N PRO A 109 18.26 26.83 19.93
CA PRO A 109 16.99 27.53 20.00
C PRO A 109 16.88 28.30 21.31
N CYS A 110 16.52 29.58 21.22
CA CYS A 110 16.35 30.47 22.38
C CYS A 110 14.93 31.05 22.49
N GLY A 111 14.05 30.76 21.51
CA GLY A 111 12.63 31.10 21.50
C GLY A 111 12.00 30.75 20.15
N ASP A 112 10.76 31.18 19.91
CA ASP A 112 10.00 30.85 18.70
C ASP A 112 10.66 31.44 17.43
N ASN A 113 11.12 30.58 16.53
CA ASN A 113 11.89 30.96 15.33
C ASN A 113 13.14 31.82 15.63
N MET A 114 13.73 31.67 16.82
CA MET A 114 14.95 32.38 17.22
C MET A 114 16.03 31.40 17.68
N TRP A 115 17.28 31.78 17.44
CA TRP A 115 18.43 30.97 17.79
C TRP A 115 19.61 31.81 18.28
N CYS A 116 20.55 31.16 18.95
CA CYS A 116 21.77 31.81 19.39
C CYS A 116 22.74 32.01 18.23
N HIS A 117 23.24 33.23 18.05
CA HIS A 117 24.34 33.54 17.14
C HIS A 117 25.29 34.52 17.81
N ARG A 118 26.56 34.12 17.98
CA ARG A 118 27.59 34.93 18.65
C ARG A 118 27.16 35.45 20.03
N GLY A 119 26.44 34.63 20.78
CA GLY A 119 25.97 34.94 22.14
C GLY A 119 24.71 35.83 22.21
N GLN A 120 24.05 36.12 21.09
CA GLN A 120 22.78 36.85 21.03
C GLN A 120 21.65 35.96 20.51
N CYS A 121 20.43 36.14 21.03
CA CYS A 121 19.24 35.48 20.50
C CYS A 121 18.72 36.29 19.31
N VAL A 122 18.88 35.77 18.09
CA VAL A 122 18.50 36.43 16.85
C VAL A 122 17.43 35.63 16.12
N GLY A 123 16.61 36.28 15.29
CA GLY A 123 15.63 35.59 14.45
C GLY A 123 16.32 34.67 13.44
N MET A 124 15.79 33.46 13.27
CA MET A 124 16.25 32.54 12.22
C MET A 124 15.97 33.15 10.84
N SER A 125 17.00 33.19 9.98
CA SER A 125 16.81 33.58 8.59
C SER A 125 15.84 32.63 7.90
N PRO A 126 15.06 33.07 6.89
CA PRO A 126 14.10 32.20 6.20
C PRO A 126 14.74 30.94 5.62
N MET A 127 16.01 31.01 5.20
CA MET A 127 16.76 29.87 4.65
C MET A 127 17.17 28.82 5.70
N GLN A 128 17.10 29.12 6.99
CA GLN A 128 17.51 28.24 8.09
C GLN A 128 16.33 27.65 8.88
N ARG A 129 15.09 28.05 8.54
CA ARG A 129 13.86 27.46 9.08
C ARG A 129 13.57 26.13 8.39
N GLN A 130 12.75 25.29 9.03
CA GLN A 130 12.34 24.00 8.44
C GLN A 130 11.74 24.23 7.04
N PRO A 131 12.22 23.52 6.01
CA PRO A 131 11.73 23.69 4.65
C PRO A 131 10.27 23.22 4.57
N ILE A 132 9.38 24.11 4.15
CA ILE A 132 7.97 23.77 3.94
C ILE A 132 7.81 23.48 2.45
N GLY A 133 7.64 22.20 2.12
CA GLY A 133 7.39 21.77 0.74
C GLY A 133 6.06 22.32 0.23
N GLY A 134 6.03 22.76 -1.03
CA GLY A 134 4.80 23.23 -1.66
C GLY A 134 3.86 22.07 -1.98
N ALA A 135 2.56 22.28 -1.81
CA ALA A 135 1.54 21.36 -2.29
C ALA A 135 0.49 22.03 -3.20
N TRP A 136 -0.06 21.21 -4.09
CA TRP A 136 -0.98 21.66 -5.13
C TRP A 136 -2.30 22.09 -4.53
N GLY A 137 -2.73 23.30 -4.86
CA GLY A 137 -4.11 23.74 -4.65
C GLY A 137 -5.10 23.02 -5.55
N GLU A 138 -6.38 23.31 -5.34
CA GLU A 138 -7.45 22.75 -6.14
C GLU A 138 -7.35 23.18 -7.62
N TRP A 139 -7.90 22.35 -8.50
CA TRP A 139 -8.00 22.68 -9.90
C TRP A 139 -9.00 23.79 -10.13
N ARG A 140 -8.56 24.87 -10.79
CA ARG A 140 -9.48 25.90 -11.26
C ARG A 140 -10.49 25.30 -12.26
N PRO A 141 -11.68 25.92 -12.39
CA PRO A 141 -12.65 25.54 -13.40
C PRO A 141 -12.02 25.51 -14.80
N TRP A 142 -12.58 24.65 -15.66
CA TRP A 142 -12.17 24.57 -17.06
C TRP A 142 -12.44 25.90 -17.76
N ARG A 143 -11.44 26.43 -18.45
CA ARG A 143 -11.62 27.60 -19.33
C ARG A 143 -12.51 27.25 -20.51
N GLU A 144 -12.90 28.28 -21.25
CA GLU A 144 -13.66 28.13 -22.49
C GLU A 144 -12.96 27.20 -23.50
N CYS A 145 -13.76 26.59 -24.37
CA CYS A 145 -13.25 25.70 -25.39
C CYS A 145 -12.43 26.50 -26.40
N SER A 146 -11.25 26.01 -26.80
CA SER A 146 -10.38 26.70 -27.75
C SER A 146 -11.02 26.99 -29.11
N ARG A 147 -12.08 26.26 -29.47
CA ARG A 147 -12.84 26.43 -30.71
C ARG A 147 -14.32 26.28 -30.41
N THR A 148 -15.16 27.07 -31.05
CA THR A 148 -16.62 26.98 -30.92
C THR A 148 -17.22 25.83 -31.76
N CYS A 149 -16.51 25.36 -32.78
CA CYS A 149 -16.93 24.25 -33.63
C CYS A 149 -15.74 23.37 -34.08
N GLY A 150 -16.04 22.13 -34.46
CA GLY A 150 -15.12 21.26 -35.20
C GLY A 150 -13.94 20.71 -34.39
N GLY A 151 -14.13 20.33 -33.12
CA GLY A 151 -13.02 19.85 -32.29
C GLY A 151 -12.32 20.98 -31.54
N GLY A 152 -12.21 20.90 -30.22
CA GLY A 152 -11.47 21.86 -29.40
C GLY A 152 -10.87 21.24 -28.13
N VAL A 153 -10.13 22.04 -27.36
CA VAL A 153 -9.54 21.64 -26.07
C VAL A 153 -9.79 22.71 -25.01
N GLN A 154 -10.24 22.28 -23.83
CA GLN A 154 -10.32 23.12 -22.64
C GLN A 154 -9.08 22.89 -21.76
N LYS A 155 -8.63 23.96 -21.12
CA LYS A 155 -7.51 23.95 -20.17
C LYS A 155 -8.01 24.25 -18.76
N ALA A 156 -7.47 23.55 -17.77
CA ALA A 156 -7.61 23.87 -16.36
C ALA A 156 -6.22 23.96 -15.74
N PHE A 157 -6.07 24.85 -14.76
CA PHE A 157 -4.81 25.14 -14.10
C PHE A 157 -4.98 25.05 -12.59
N ARG A 158 -3.88 24.82 -11.88
CA ARG A 158 -3.81 24.87 -10.42
C ARG A 158 -2.51 25.56 -10.02
N GLU A 159 -2.46 26.10 -8.82
CA GLU A 159 -1.26 26.75 -8.29
C GLU A 159 -0.64 25.94 -7.15
N CYS A 160 0.64 26.18 -6.89
CA CYS A 160 1.39 25.55 -5.81
C CYS A 160 1.33 26.44 -4.56
N ASP A 161 0.14 26.52 -3.96
CA ASP A 161 -0.20 27.47 -2.91
C ASP A 161 -0.84 26.84 -1.67
N SER A 162 -1.00 25.51 -1.62
CA SER A 162 -1.78 24.83 -0.58
C SER A 162 -0.98 23.73 0.16
N PRO A 163 0.16 24.03 0.83
CA PRO A 163 0.72 25.36 1.10
C PRO A 163 1.73 25.81 0.04
N ARG A 164 2.08 27.10 0.05
CA ARG A 164 3.14 27.66 -0.80
C ARG A 164 4.52 27.20 -0.28
N PRO A 165 5.50 26.89 -1.16
CA PRO A 165 6.83 26.51 -0.72
C PRO A 165 7.54 27.67 0.00
N GLU A 166 8.07 27.39 1.19
CA GLU A 166 8.77 28.35 2.04
C GLU A 166 10.08 27.74 2.57
N ASN A 167 10.99 28.60 3.04
CA ASN A 167 12.24 28.21 3.69
C ASN A 167 13.11 27.24 2.87
N GLY A 168 13.19 27.46 1.56
CA GLY A 168 13.91 26.55 0.65
C GLY A 168 13.18 25.23 0.34
N GLY A 169 11.91 25.12 0.72
CA GLY A 169 11.07 23.97 0.39
C GLY A 169 10.90 23.77 -1.13
N LYS A 170 10.79 22.50 -1.54
CA LYS A 170 10.69 22.13 -2.94
C LYS A 170 9.37 22.60 -3.54
N TYR A 171 9.41 23.08 -4.78
CA TYR A 171 8.21 23.38 -5.56
C TYR A 171 7.40 22.11 -5.83
N CYS A 172 6.09 22.27 -6.06
CA CYS A 172 5.18 21.16 -6.29
C CYS A 172 5.59 20.29 -7.48
N VAL A 173 5.61 18.98 -7.27
CA VAL A 173 5.94 18.00 -8.31
C VAL A 173 4.65 17.55 -9.01
N GLY A 174 4.63 17.58 -10.34
CA GLY A 174 3.51 17.13 -11.16
C GLY A 174 3.00 18.20 -12.14
N GLN A 175 1.85 17.93 -12.76
CA GLN A 175 1.29 18.80 -13.79
C GLN A 175 0.59 20.02 -13.18
N ARG A 176 0.98 21.23 -13.60
CA ARG A 176 0.30 22.50 -13.27
C ARG A 176 -0.94 22.75 -14.13
N GLU A 177 -0.95 22.18 -15.32
CA GLU A 177 -2.01 22.34 -16.31
C GLU A 177 -2.54 20.97 -16.73
N ARG A 178 -3.86 20.89 -16.96
CA ARG A 178 -4.50 19.72 -17.54
C ARG A 178 -5.42 20.12 -18.68
N TYR A 179 -5.61 19.18 -19.59
CA TYR A 179 -6.30 19.36 -20.86
C TYR A 179 -7.45 18.36 -20.97
N ARG A 180 -8.58 18.78 -21.55
CA ARG A 180 -9.66 17.87 -21.95
C ARG A 180 -10.22 18.28 -23.31
N PRO A 181 -10.61 17.33 -24.17
CA PRO A 181 -11.31 17.67 -25.40
C PRO A 181 -12.67 18.30 -25.07
N CYS A 182 -13.08 19.23 -25.92
CA CYS A 182 -14.40 19.87 -25.91
C CYS A 182 -14.85 20.00 -27.37
N ASN A 183 -16.17 20.07 -27.59
CA ASN A 183 -16.78 20.23 -28.91
C ASN A 183 -16.34 19.14 -29.91
N VAL A 184 -17.15 18.08 -30.08
CA VAL A 184 -16.85 17.03 -31.07
C VAL A 184 -17.01 17.55 -32.50
N GLN A 185 -16.24 17.00 -33.43
CA GLN A 185 -16.40 17.26 -34.85
C GLN A 185 -17.33 16.19 -35.44
N TYR A 186 -18.45 16.62 -36.01
CA TYR A 186 -19.40 15.76 -36.71
C TYR A 186 -19.22 15.92 -38.22
N SER A 187 -19.21 14.81 -38.97
CA SER A 187 -18.96 14.80 -40.41
C SER A 187 -20.13 15.30 -41.27
N GLY A 188 -21.33 15.44 -40.70
CA GLY A 188 -22.53 15.84 -41.43
C GLY A 188 -23.35 14.67 -42.00
N ILE A 189 -24.62 14.95 -42.30
CA ILE A 189 -25.65 13.99 -42.76
C ILE A 189 -25.40 13.54 -44.21
N ASP A 190 -24.72 14.36 -45.02
CA ASP A 190 -24.46 14.07 -46.44
C ASP A 190 -23.37 13.00 -46.66
N GLN A 191 -22.83 12.43 -45.59
CA GLN A 191 -21.80 11.40 -45.65
C GLN A 191 -22.43 10.01 -45.57
N ALA A 192 -21.99 9.09 -46.43
CA ALA A 192 -22.42 7.68 -46.38
C ALA A 192 -22.11 6.99 -45.02
N VAL A 193 -21.12 7.51 -44.28
CA VAL A 193 -20.81 7.11 -42.91
C VAL A 193 -20.63 8.35 -42.06
N GLU A 194 -21.54 8.55 -41.11
CA GLU A 194 -21.45 9.64 -40.13
C GLU A 194 -20.38 9.36 -39.07
N ARG A 195 -19.46 10.32 -38.85
CA ARG A 195 -18.34 10.20 -37.92
C ARG A 195 -18.38 11.33 -36.90
N ILE A 196 -18.09 10.96 -35.65
CA ILE A 196 -17.88 11.89 -34.54
C ILE A 196 -16.42 11.76 -34.11
N ASN A 197 -15.62 12.78 -34.41
CA ASN A 197 -14.20 12.82 -34.09
C ASN A 197 -13.95 13.76 -32.90
N GLY A 198 -13.11 13.31 -31.96
CA GLY A 198 -12.60 14.11 -30.87
C GLY A 198 -11.09 14.27 -30.98
N THR A 199 -10.56 15.41 -30.55
CA THR A 199 -9.11 15.66 -30.42
C THR A 199 -8.44 14.84 -29.33
N GLY A 200 -9.22 14.06 -28.57
CA GLY A 200 -8.71 13.21 -27.51
C GLY A 200 -9.80 12.39 -26.83
N PRO A 201 -9.42 11.68 -25.75
CA PRO A 201 -10.33 10.89 -24.95
C PRO A 201 -11.47 11.71 -24.34
N LEU A 202 -12.73 11.41 -24.73
CA LEU A 202 -13.92 12.00 -24.13
C LEU A 202 -14.15 11.42 -22.73
N ARG A 203 -14.27 12.29 -21.71
CA ARG A 203 -14.53 11.91 -20.31
C ARG A 203 -16.02 11.97 -19.94
N SER A 204 -16.87 12.32 -20.90
CA SER A 204 -18.33 12.37 -20.80
C SER A 204 -18.94 11.42 -21.82
N ASP A 205 -20.08 10.83 -21.47
CA ASP A 205 -20.82 9.95 -22.38
C ASP A 205 -21.36 10.74 -23.58
N ILE A 206 -21.39 10.08 -24.75
CA ILE A 206 -22.02 10.62 -25.96
C ILE A 206 -23.40 10.00 -26.09
N TYR A 207 -24.43 10.84 -26.16
CA TYR A 207 -25.79 10.42 -26.44
C TYR A 207 -26.09 10.62 -27.92
N LEU A 208 -26.43 9.53 -28.62
CA LEU A 208 -26.78 9.56 -30.04
C LEU A 208 -28.30 9.43 -30.18
N HIS A 209 -28.95 10.50 -30.62
CA HIS A 209 -30.39 10.51 -30.89
C HIS A 209 -30.62 10.36 -32.39
N VAL A 210 -31.22 9.25 -32.81
CA VAL A 210 -31.55 9.00 -34.23
C VAL A 210 -33.00 9.36 -34.46
N LEU A 211 -33.22 10.37 -35.30
CA LEU A 211 -34.55 10.76 -35.76
C LEU A 211 -34.92 9.90 -36.98
N SER A 212 -35.99 9.12 -36.87
CA SER A 212 -36.57 8.38 -38.00
C SER A 212 -37.83 9.10 -38.45
N VAL A 213 -37.92 9.46 -39.74
CA VAL A 213 -39.10 10.11 -40.31
C VAL A 213 -39.89 9.06 -41.11
N GLY A 214 -41.14 8.80 -40.71
CA GLY A 214 -42.05 7.85 -41.35
C GLY A 214 -42.29 6.55 -40.57
N ASN A 215 -43.08 5.65 -41.14
CA ASN A 215 -43.54 4.39 -40.50
C ASN A 215 -42.53 3.23 -40.66
N LEU A 216 -41.24 3.53 -40.51
CA LEU A 216 -40.16 2.57 -40.70
C LEU A 216 -39.75 1.94 -39.37
N ASN A 217 -39.68 0.60 -39.37
CA ASN A 217 -39.17 -0.23 -38.28
C ASN A 217 -37.83 0.29 -37.74
N ARG A 218 -37.52 -0.06 -36.47
CA ARG A 218 -36.32 0.36 -35.74
C ARG A 218 -35.08 0.43 -36.64
N PRO A 219 -34.41 1.59 -36.77
CA PRO A 219 -33.24 1.71 -37.63
C PRO A 219 -32.11 0.78 -37.13
N ASN A 220 -31.51 0.04 -38.06
CA ASN A 220 -30.43 -0.91 -37.77
C ASN A 220 -29.09 -0.17 -37.61
N ILE A 221 -28.88 0.41 -36.43
CA ILE A 221 -27.70 1.21 -36.12
C ILE A 221 -26.53 0.28 -35.75
N ARG A 222 -25.43 0.35 -36.51
CA ARG A 222 -24.15 -0.30 -36.18
C ARG A 222 -23.10 0.77 -35.91
N TYR A 223 -22.39 0.67 -34.79
CA TYR A 223 -21.33 1.61 -34.42
C TYR A 223 -20.00 0.88 -34.21
N HIS A 224 -18.92 1.53 -34.63
CA HIS A 224 -17.54 1.06 -34.43
C HIS A 224 -16.70 2.24 -33.92
N PHE A 225 -15.83 1.99 -32.94
CA PHE A 225 -14.94 3.01 -32.37
C PHE A 225 -13.53 2.46 -32.19
N MET A 226 -12.52 3.32 -32.34
CA MET A 226 -11.13 2.99 -32.12
C MET A 226 -10.73 3.38 -30.69
N THR A 227 -10.10 2.47 -29.95
CA THR A 227 -9.44 2.83 -28.68
C THR A 227 -7.93 2.76 -28.87
N PRO A 228 -7.17 3.84 -28.58
CA PRO A 228 -5.72 3.76 -28.65
C PRO A 228 -5.22 2.66 -27.70
N ILE A 229 -4.39 1.79 -28.24
CA ILE A 229 -3.56 0.88 -27.45
C ILE A 229 -2.51 1.81 -26.81
N SER A 230 -2.53 1.98 -25.50
CA SER A 230 -1.52 2.78 -24.82
C SER A 230 -0.14 2.24 -25.20
N ALA A 231 0.83 3.13 -25.45
CA ALA A 231 2.21 2.78 -25.82
C ALA A 231 2.88 1.75 -24.88
N SER A 232 2.33 1.55 -23.68
CA SER A 232 2.72 0.50 -22.73
C SER A 232 2.39 -0.94 -23.14
N ALA A 233 1.47 -1.18 -24.08
CA ALA A 233 1.12 -2.54 -24.52
C ALA A 233 1.94 -3.02 -25.73
N ALA A 234 2.54 -2.10 -26.51
CA ALA A 234 3.43 -2.46 -27.62
C ALA A 234 4.81 -2.93 -27.15
N LEU A 235 5.25 -2.51 -25.95
CA LEU A 235 6.53 -2.91 -25.37
C LEU A 235 6.50 -4.28 -24.68
N ALA A 236 5.33 -4.88 -24.47
CA ALA A 236 5.18 -6.15 -23.76
C ALA A 236 5.34 -7.39 -24.66
N VAL A 237 5.42 -7.23 -25.98
CA VAL A 237 5.46 -8.37 -26.93
C VAL A 237 6.89 -8.78 -27.29
N THR A 238 7.92 -7.98 -26.98
CA THR A 238 9.30 -8.23 -27.46
C THR A 238 10.43 -8.16 -26.43
N ALA A 239 10.15 -8.18 -25.11
CA ALA A 239 11.22 -8.15 -24.10
C ALA A 239 11.33 -9.46 -23.31
N THR A 240 12.13 -10.41 -23.81
CA THR A 240 12.87 -11.36 -22.98
C THR A 240 14.00 -10.61 -22.27
N ALA A 241 13.74 -10.06 -21.08
CA ALA A 241 14.77 -9.55 -20.17
C ALA A 241 14.27 -9.50 -18.71
N PRO A 242 15.15 -9.69 -17.71
CA PRO A 242 14.77 -10.11 -16.36
C PRO A 242 14.25 -8.98 -15.47
N ALA A 243 13.52 -9.41 -14.45
CA ALA A 243 12.87 -8.57 -13.45
C ALA A 243 13.86 -7.78 -12.60
N THR A 244 13.86 -6.45 -12.74
CA THR A 244 14.02 -5.46 -11.65
C THR A 244 13.88 -4.05 -12.23
N ALA A 245 12.65 -3.65 -12.57
CA ALA A 245 12.33 -2.26 -12.83
C ALA A 245 10.92 -1.96 -12.30
N THR A 246 10.87 -1.35 -11.12
CA THR A 246 9.69 -0.73 -10.53
C THR A 246 9.29 0.49 -11.35
N ALA A 247 8.60 0.24 -12.47
CA ALA A 247 7.94 1.27 -13.25
C ALA A 247 6.55 1.54 -12.65
N THR A 248 6.43 2.61 -11.85
CA THR A 248 5.15 3.23 -11.47
C THR A 248 4.55 3.98 -12.67
N GLY A 249 4.23 3.23 -13.73
CA GLY A 249 3.34 3.66 -14.80
C GLY A 249 1.91 3.34 -14.39
N ALA A 250 1.02 4.33 -14.40
CA ALA A 250 -0.40 4.15 -14.07
C ALA A 250 -0.97 2.94 -14.81
N SER A 251 -1.35 1.89 -14.07
CA SER A 251 -1.91 0.67 -14.65
C SER A 251 -3.17 1.05 -15.43
N SER A 252 -3.26 0.63 -16.70
CA SER A 252 -4.44 0.83 -17.56
C SER A 252 -5.68 0.07 -17.07
N PHE A 253 -5.54 -0.67 -15.97
CA PHE A 253 -6.54 -1.54 -15.37
C PHE A 253 -6.58 -1.30 -13.86
N TYR A 254 -7.76 -1.42 -13.29
CA TYR A 254 -8.00 -1.26 -11.86
C TYR A 254 -9.22 -2.07 -11.42
N TRP A 255 -9.24 -2.44 -10.15
CA TRP A 255 -10.40 -3.08 -9.54
C TRP A 255 -11.51 -2.06 -9.32
N ARG A 256 -12.68 -2.34 -9.86
CA ARG A 256 -13.88 -1.54 -9.60
C ARG A 256 -14.88 -2.37 -8.83
N THR A 257 -15.32 -1.82 -7.71
CA THR A 257 -16.53 -2.24 -7.02
C THR A 257 -17.70 -1.56 -7.74
N LYS A 258 -18.59 -2.37 -8.31
CA LYS A 258 -19.94 -1.88 -8.61
C LYS A 258 -20.77 -2.28 -7.41
N ASN A 259 -21.70 -1.43 -6.98
CA ASN A 259 -22.66 -1.69 -5.89
C ASN A 259 -23.66 -2.81 -6.26
N ASN A 260 -23.16 -3.93 -6.76
CA ASN A 260 -23.90 -5.12 -7.12
C ASN A 260 -23.31 -6.26 -6.30
N TRP A 261 -24.15 -6.90 -5.50
CA TRP A 261 -23.74 -7.96 -4.61
C TRP A 261 -23.86 -9.30 -5.36
N THR A 262 -23.07 -10.30 -4.97
CA THR A 262 -23.26 -11.66 -5.50
C THR A 262 -24.64 -12.20 -5.09
N GLU A 263 -25.06 -13.28 -5.73
CA GLU A 263 -26.18 -14.08 -5.21
C GLU A 263 -25.89 -14.51 -3.76
N CYS A 264 -26.95 -14.66 -2.96
CA CYS A 264 -26.85 -15.07 -1.57
C CYS A 264 -26.39 -16.53 -1.50
N THR A 265 -25.41 -16.86 -0.65
CA THR A 265 -24.89 -18.24 -0.52
C THR A 265 -25.93 -19.24 -0.07
N LEU A 266 -26.89 -18.81 0.77
CA LEU A 266 -27.97 -19.64 1.29
C LEU A 266 -29.33 -18.98 1.05
N LYS A 267 -30.37 -19.80 0.90
CA LYS A 267 -31.74 -19.28 0.76
C LYS A 267 -32.25 -18.62 2.05
N CYS A 268 -31.68 -18.95 3.20
CA CYS A 268 -31.88 -18.28 4.49
C CYS A 268 -30.56 -18.09 5.23
N GLN A 269 -30.38 -16.95 5.88
CA GLN A 269 -29.20 -16.62 6.69
C GLN A 269 -27.86 -16.83 5.94
N GLY A 270 -27.79 -16.35 4.70
CA GLY A 270 -26.59 -16.46 3.87
C GLY A 270 -25.66 -15.26 3.97
N GLU A 271 -24.53 -15.34 3.27
CA GLU A 271 -23.61 -14.24 3.04
C GLU A 271 -23.62 -13.82 1.56
N GLN A 272 -23.46 -12.53 1.30
CA GLN A 272 -23.19 -11.95 -0.02
C GLN A 272 -21.84 -11.25 -0.01
N GLY A 273 -21.06 -11.49 -1.06
CA GLY A 273 -19.82 -10.76 -1.32
C GLY A 273 -20.06 -9.61 -2.30
N GLU A 274 -19.30 -8.53 -2.15
CA GLU A 274 -19.32 -7.42 -3.11
C GLU A 274 -18.71 -7.85 -4.46
N HIS A 275 -19.38 -7.55 -5.57
CA HIS A 275 -18.90 -7.95 -6.90
C HIS A 275 -17.75 -7.05 -7.37
N VAL A 276 -16.51 -7.53 -7.18
CA VAL A 276 -15.30 -6.87 -7.68
C VAL A 276 -14.97 -7.35 -9.10
N ARG A 277 -14.92 -6.45 -10.08
CA ARG A 277 -14.47 -6.77 -11.46
C ARG A 277 -13.23 -5.97 -11.83
N CYS A 278 -12.32 -6.61 -12.57
CA CYS A 278 -11.22 -5.92 -13.21
C CYS A 278 -11.80 -5.05 -14.34
N THR A 279 -11.51 -3.75 -14.31
CA THR A 279 -12.01 -2.80 -15.31
C THR A 279 -10.88 -1.99 -15.91
N ARG A 280 -11.04 -1.61 -17.18
CA ARG A 280 -10.10 -0.74 -17.88
C ARG A 280 -10.33 0.72 -17.48
N SER A 281 -9.27 1.42 -17.07
CA SER A 281 -9.30 2.81 -16.56
C SER A 281 -9.95 3.81 -17.51
N PHE A 282 -9.83 3.56 -18.81
CA PHE A 282 -10.32 4.48 -19.83
C PHE A 282 -11.76 4.21 -20.30
N THR A 283 -12.21 2.95 -20.32
CA THR A 283 -13.51 2.57 -20.90
C THR A 283 -14.52 2.06 -19.88
N ASN A 284 -14.12 1.89 -18.62
CA ASN A 284 -14.97 1.34 -17.54
C ASN A 284 -15.59 -0.03 -17.85
N ARG A 285 -15.08 -0.74 -18.87
CA ARG A 285 -15.59 -2.06 -19.26
C ARG A 285 -14.93 -3.16 -18.43
N PRO A 286 -15.68 -4.21 -18.06
CA PRO A 286 -15.12 -5.38 -17.41
C PRO A 286 -14.21 -6.12 -18.37
N VAL A 287 -13.06 -6.56 -17.89
CA VAL A 287 -12.08 -7.37 -18.63
C VAL A 287 -11.71 -8.62 -17.83
N ALA A 288 -10.99 -9.55 -18.45
CA ALA A 288 -10.53 -10.76 -17.77
C ALA A 288 -9.66 -10.43 -16.54
N GLN A 289 -9.80 -11.24 -15.48
CA GLN A 289 -9.14 -11.07 -14.19
C GLN A 289 -7.60 -10.97 -14.31
N ALA A 290 -7.02 -11.65 -15.30
CA ALA A 290 -5.58 -11.68 -15.58
C ALA A 290 -4.98 -10.29 -15.85
N HIS A 291 -5.74 -9.33 -16.37
CA HIS A 291 -5.24 -7.97 -16.65
C HIS A 291 -5.04 -7.13 -15.38
N CYS A 292 -5.60 -7.56 -14.25
CA CYS A 292 -5.35 -6.98 -12.93
C CYS A 292 -4.45 -7.87 -12.06
N ALA A 293 -3.81 -8.90 -12.63
CA ALA A 293 -2.87 -9.75 -11.90
C ALA A 293 -1.64 -8.92 -11.50
N GLY A 294 -1.42 -8.76 -10.19
CA GLY A 294 -0.36 -7.90 -9.62
C GLY A 294 -0.85 -6.56 -9.04
N ILE A 295 -2.12 -6.21 -9.22
CA ILE A 295 -2.74 -5.05 -8.53
C ILE A 295 -3.45 -5.55 -7.28
N GLN A 296 -3.17 -4.92 -6.12
CA GLN A 296 -3.82 -5.28 -4.86
C GLN A 296 -5.35 -5.23 -5.01
N ARG A 297 -5.98 -6.38 -4.76
CA ARG A 297 -7.44 -6.52 -4.82
C ARG A 297 -8.05 -5.83 -3.59
N PRO A 298 -9.05 -4.95 -3.77
CA PRO A 298 -9.77 -4.36 -2.65
C PRO A 298 -10.35 -5.44 -1.75
N ASP A 299 -10.38 -5.18 -0.45
CA ASP A 299 -11.01 -6.06 0.52
C ASP A 299 -12.48 -6.23 0.17
N MET A 300 -12.91 -7.48 -0.02
CA MET A 300 -14.30 -7.77 -0.32
C MET A 300 -15.15 -7.52 0.92
N GLN A 301 -16.04 -6.54 0.86
CA GLN A 301 -17.07 -6.40 1.88
C GLN A 301 -18.03 -7.59 1.79
N LYS A 302 -18.37 -8.14 2.96
CA LYS A 302 -19.39 -9.18 3.11
C LYS A 302 -20.59 -8.63 3.86
N ARG A 303 -21.79 -9.01 3.45
CA ARG A 303 -23.04 -8.69 4.17
C ARG A 303 -23.93 -9.91 4.32
N MET A 304 -24.75 -9.94 5.36
CA MET A 304 -25.79 -10.94 5.52
C MET A 304 -26.92 -10.72 4.52
N CYS A 305 -27.50 -11.81 4.03
CA CYS A 305 -28.62 -11.82 3.09
C CYS A 305 -29.66 -12.87 3.50
N ASN A 306 -30.91 -12.68 3.07
CA ASN A 306 -32.04 -13.54 3.43
C ASN A 306 -32.19 -13.72 4.96
N VAL A 307 -32.09 -12.61 5.70
CA VAL A 307 -32.14 -12.59 7.18
C VAL A 307 -33.55 -12.79 7.75
N TYR A 308 -34.58 -12.71 6.90
CA TYR A 308 -35.99 -12.83 7.30
C TYR A 308 -36.52 -14.27 7.28
N CYS A 309 -35.65 -15.25 7.16
CA CYS A 309 -36.03 -16.66 7.25
C CYS A 309 -34.96 -17.49 7.96
N PHE A 310 -35.38 -18.59 8.57
CA PHE A 310 -34.54 -19.56 9.24
C PHE A 310 -35.11 -20.96 9.03
N TYR A 311 -34.24 -21.97 9.06
CA TYR A 311 -34.65 -23.37 8.99
C TYR A 311 -34.93 -23.88 10.40
N LYS A 312 -36.02 -24.64 10.56
CA LYS A 312 -36.32 -25.35 11.81
C LYS A 312 -36.80 -26.75 11.50
N TYR A 313 -36.58 -27.66 12.44
CA TYR A 313 -37.14 -29.00 12.39
C TYR A 313 -38.43 -29.06 13.17
N LEU A 314 -39.50 -29.48 12.51
CA LEU A 314 -40.72 -29.88 13.19
C LEU A 314 -40.63 -31.36 13.52
N GLN A 315 -40.85 -31.70 14.78
CA GLN A 315 -40.84 -33.07 15.30
C GLN A 315 -42.28 -33.54 15.43
N TRP A 316 -42.62 -34.69 14.84
CA TRP A 316 -43.85 -35.39 15.17
C TRP A 316 -43.57 -36.80 15.67
N LEU A 317 -44.45 -37.24 16.56
CA LEU A 317 -44.45 -38.61 17.08
C LEU A 317 -45.15 -39.50 16.05
N ASN A 318 -44.45 -40.53 15.58
CA ASN A 318 -45.09 -41.54 14.74
C ASN A 318 -45.76 -42.57 15.64
N THR A 319 -47.03 -42.35 15.99
CA THR A 319 -47.81 -43.25 16.86
C THR A 319 -48.45 -44.41 16.09
N ASP A 320 -47.70 -45.08 15.22
CA ASP A 320 -48.11 -46.38 14.67
C ASP A 320 -47.57 -47.51 15.56
N SER A 321 -48.17 -47.63 16.75
CA SER A 321 -48.27 -48.87 17.54
C SER A 321 -48.93 -48.61 18.90
N ALA A 322 -50.14 -48.06 18.89
CA ALA A 322 -51.04 -48.23 20.03
C ALA A 322 -51.54 -49.68 20.05
N GLY A 323 -50.78 -50.55 20.72
CA GLY A 323 -51.28 -51.84 21.21
C GLY A 323 -50.41 -53.03 20.83
N ARG A 324 -49.37 -53.29 21.63
CA ARG A 324 -49.19 -54.58 22.34
C ARG A 324 -47.96 -54.57 23.26
N LYS A 325 -48.21 -55.13 24.45
CA LYS A 325 -47.39 -55.40 25.65
C LYS A 325 -45.85 -55.43 25.51
N CYS A 326 -45.21 -54.63 26.37
CA CYS A 326 -43.91 -54.80 27.04
C CYS A 326 -42.73 -55.40 26.22
N GLN A 327 -42.13 -54.55 25.38
CA GLN A 327 -40.72 -54.59 24.98
C GLN A 327 -40.17 -53.15 25.06
N PRO A 328 -38.84 -52.91 25.15
CA PRO A 328 -38.32 -51.54 25.20
C PRO A 328 -38.85 -50.75 24.00
N PHE A 329 -39.72 -49.78 24.27
CA PHE A 329 -40.43 -49.04 23.24
C PHE A 329 -39.47 -48.01 22.65
N VAL A 330 -38.97 -48.28 21.45
CA VAL A 330 -38.15 -47.32 20.71
C VAL A 330 -39.11 -46.31 20.09
N VAL A 331 -39.19 -45.12 20.69
CA VAL A 331 -39.94 -44.01 20.10
C VAL A 331 -39.16 -43.48 18.91
N VAL A 332 -39.68 -43.69 17.71
CA VAL A 332 -39.11 -43.15 16.48
C VAL A 332 -39.71 -41.77 16.23
N PHE A 333 -38.90 -40.74 16.39
CA PHE A 333 -39.26 -39.38 16.01
C PHE A 333 -38.91 -39.15 14.55
N GLN A 334 -39.84 -38.59 13.78
CA GLN A 334 -39.55 -38.08 12.45
C GLN A 334 -39.42 -36.56 12.51
N TYR A 335 -38.49 -36.04 11.70
CA TYR A 335 -38.19 -34.62 11.60
C TYR A 335 -38.39 -34.19 10.15
N ILE A 336 -39.19 -33.13 9.92
CA ILE A 336 -39.34 -32.45 8.62
C ILE A 336 -38.66 -31.11 8.81
N CYS A 337 -37.81 -30.77 7.85
CA CYS A 337 -37.27 -29.44 7.78
C CYS A 337 -38.28 -28.48 7.15
N VAL A 338 -38.55 -27.37 7.83
CA VAL A 338 -39.36 -26.27 7.30
C VAL A 338 -38.56 -24.98 7.30
N ARG A 339 -38.77 -24.16 6.27
CA ARG A 339 -38.33 -22.77 6.21
C ARG A 339 -39.39 -21.89 6.86
N SER A 340 -39.03 -21.30 7.99
CA SER A 340 -39.88 -20.38 8.75
C SER A 340 -39.44 -18.95 8.47
N TYR A 341 -40.42 -18.07 8.23
CA TYR A 341 -40.19 -16.66 7.98
C TYR A 341 -40.57 -15.82 9.21
N THR A 342 -40.05 -14.60 9.31
CA THR A 342 -40.36 -13.68 10.43
C THR A 342 -41.83 -13.26 10.52
N ASN A 343 -42.64 -13.54 9.49
CA ASN A 343 -44.10 -13.31 9.47
C ASN A 343 -44.91 -14.57 9.81
N GLU A 344 -44.30 -15.55 10.48
CA GLU A 344 -44.93 -16.81 10.92
C GLU A 344 -45.41 -17.72 9.78
N LYS A 345 -45.10 -17.39 8.51
CA LYS A 345 -45.33 -18.29 7.39
C LYS A 345 -44.30 -19.42 7.42
N GLU A 346 -44.77 -20.65 7.19
CA GLU A 346 -43.92 -21.85 7.12
C GLU A 346 -44.10 -22.56 5.79
N GLU A 347 -42.98 -22.96 5.19
CA GLU A 347 -42.94 -23.71 3.93
C GLU A 347 -42.05 -24.94 4.11
N GLN A 348 -42.48 -26.10 3.61
CA GLN A 348 -41.64 -27.30 3.64
C GLN A 348 -40.40 -27.08 2.76
N ALA A 349 -39.21 -27.27 3.34
CA ALA A 349 -37.94 -27.14 2.63
C ALA A 349 -37.53 -28.49 2.02
N LEU A 350 -36.74 -28.47 0.93
CA LEU A 350 -36.09 -29.69 0.47
C LEU A 350 -35.08 -30.17 1.52
N GLU A 351 -34.97 -31.49 1.69
CA GLU A 351 -34.07 -32.08 2.69
C GLU A 351 -32.58 -31.78 2.42
N SER A 352 -32.22 -31.49 1.16
CA SER A 352 -30.90 -31.03 0.75
C SER A 352 -30.59 -29.56 1.12
N GLU A 353 -31.58 -28.77 1.51
CA GLU A 353 -31.41 -27.36 1.91
C GLU A 353 -31.12 -27.20 3.40
N CYS A 354 -31.27 -28.28 4.18
CA CYS A 354 -31.12 -28.27 5.63
C CYS A 354 -29.84 -28.98 6.05
N GLN A 355 -29.17 -28.46 7.08
CA GLN A 355 -28.06 -29.18 7.70
C GLN A 355 -28.59 -30.48 8.31
N PRO A 356 -27.84 -31.60 8.27
CA PRO A 356 -28.32 -32.86 8.82
C PRO A 356 -28.80 -32.65 10.26
N PRO A 357 -29.92 -33.27 10.66
CA PRO A 357 -30.41 -33.14 12.03
C PRO A 357 -29.28 -33.54 13.00
N PRO A 358 -29.20 -32.92 14.19
CA PRO A 358 -28.11 -33.21 15.14
C PRO A 358 -28.02 -34.72 15.33
N ALA A 359 -26.89 -35.30 14.92
CA ALA A 359 -26.69 -36.74 14.93
C ALA A 359 -26.90 -37.25 16.36
N ALA A 360 -27.89 -38.13 16.55
CA ALA A 360 -27.94 -38.96 17.73
C ALA A 360 -26.59 -39.67 17.83
N ALA A 361 -25.85 -39.43 18.92
CA ALA A 361 -24.51 -39.92 19.13
C ALA A 361 -24.45 -41.45 19.00
N VAL A 362 -24.03 -41.96 17.83
CA VAL A 362 -23.71 -43.37 17.65
C VAL A 362 -22.26 -43.55 18.07
N SER A 363 -22.06 -44.12 19.26
CA SER A 363 -20.76 -44.53 19.76
C SER A 363 -20.34 -45.83 19.06
N VAL A 364 -19.25 -45.79 18.28
CA VAL A 364 -18.58 -46.98 17.75
C VAL A 364 -17.47 -47.39 18.75
N PRO A 365 -17.31 -48.69 19.10
CA PRO A 365 -16.35 -49.12 20.11
C PRO A 365 -14.90 -48.84 19.70
N SER A 366 -14.12 -48.30 20.63
CA SER A 366 -12.75 -47.75 20.46
C SER A 366 -11.63 -48.78 20.20
N THR A 367 -11.99 -50.02 19.85
CA THR A 367 -11.06 -51.13 19.59
C THR A 367 -10.73 -51.31 18.10
N GLU A 368 -11.70 -51.13 17.20
CA GLU A 368 -11.47 -51.30 15.74
C GLU A 368 -10.66 -50.15 15.13
N LEU A 369 -10.84 -48.91 15.62
CA LEU A 369 -10.08 -47.75 15.15
C LEU A 369 -8.58 -47.86 15.47
N ARG A 370 -8.23 -48.49 16.61
CA ARG A 370 -6.84 -48.71 17.02
C ARG A 370 -6.14 -49.75 16.14
N GLN A 371 -6.84 -50.82 15.76
CA GLN A 371 -6.27 -51.84 14.87
C GLN A 371 -6.05 -51.28 13.46
N HIS A 372 -7.00 -50.48 12.95
CA HIS A 372 -6.85 -49.87 11.62
C HIS A 372 -5.72 -48.84 11.57
N GLN A 373 -5.54 -48.04 12.64
CA GLN A 373 -4.41 -47.11 12.74
C GLN A 373 -3.05 -47.83 12.87
N GLN A 374 -2.98 -48.93 13.62
CA GLN A 374 -1.75 -49.73 13.70
C GLN A 374 -1.38 -50.36 12.35
N GLN A 375 -2.37 -50.84 11.59
CA GLN A 375 -2.14 -51.43 10.27
C GLN A 375 -1.65 -50.39 9.25
N GLN A 376 -2.18 -49.17 9.28
CA GLN A 376 -1.70 -48.07 8.44
C GLN A 376 -0.27 -47.63 8.80
N GLN A 377 0.08 -47.61 10.09
CA GLN A 377 1.46 -47.29 10.52
C GLN A 377 2.47 -48.36 10.07
N GLN A 378 2.10 -49.64 10.11
CA GLN A 378 2.98 -50.72 9.62
C GLN A 378 3.18 -50.65 8.09
N GLN A 379 2.13 -50.32 7.32
CA GLN A 379 2.25 -50.12 5.87
C GLN A 379 3.14 -48.92 5.52
N ALA A 380 3.04 -47.82 6.26
CA ALA A 380 3.89 -46.65 6.07
C ALA A 380 5.39 -46.94 6.37
N GLN A 381 5.66 -47.75 7.39
CA GLN A 381 7.04 -48.17 7.71
C GLN A 381 7.63 -49.09 6.64
N GLN A 382 6.85 -50.01 6.07
CA GLN A 382 7.31 -50.86 4.95
C GLN A 382 7.64 -50.03 3.70
N GLN A 383 6.85 -49.01 3.37
CA GLN A 383 7.13 -48.12 2.23
C GLN A 383 8.41 -47.30 2.45
N GLN A 384 8.67 -46.80 3.66
CA GLN A 384 9.93 -46.10 3.97
C GLN A 384 11.15 -47.03 3.90
N GLN A 385 11.01 -48.30 4.28
CA GLN A 385 12.09 -49.29 4.15
C GLN A 385 12.39 -49.60 2.68
N GLN A 386 11.36 -49.72 1.83
CA GLN A 386 11.55 -49.89 0.38
C GLN A 386 12.23 -48.69 -0.28
N GLN A 387 11.90 -47.46 0.15
CA GLN A 387 12.53 -46.25 -0.39
C GLN A 387 14.01 -46.09 0.03
N LYS A 388 14.39 -46.56 1.23
CA LYS A 388 15.79 -46.51 1.70
C LYS A 388 16.74 -47.51 1.01
N LEU A 389 16.22 -48.51 0.30
CA LEU A 389 17.03 -49.44 -0.50
C LEU A 389 17.41 -48.91 -1.90
N MET A 390 16.86 -47.76 -2.33
CA MET A 390 17.13 -47.19 -3.66
C MET A 390 18.06 -45.96 -3.67
N ALA A 391 18.87 -45.76 -2.63
CA ALA A 391 19.77 -44.60 -2.59
C ALA A 391 21.16 -44.94 -2.00
N TYR A 392 22.03 -45.58 -2.78
CA TYR A 392 23.48 -45.34 -2.71
C TYR A 392 24.21 -45.68 -4.01
N SER A 393 24.88 -44.66 -4.56
CA SER A 393 26.20 -44.66 -5.22
C SER A 393 26.21 -44.08 -6.65
N PRO A 394 26.84 -42.91 -6.87
CA PRO A 394 27.05 -42.30 -8.17
C PRO A 394 28.44 -42.65 -8.73
N SER A 395 28.52 -43.53 -9.73
CA SER A 395 29.63 -43.48 -10.69
C SER A 395 29.35 -44.30 -11.96
N GLN A 396 29.58 -43.64 -13.10
CA GLN A 396 29.87 -44.17 -14.44
C GLN A 396 28.71 -44.58 -15.39
N HIS A 397 28.43 -43.63 -16.29
CA HIS A 397 28.34 -43.73 -17.76
C HIS A 397 27.62 -44.89 -18.47
N ARG A 398 26.71 -44.44 -19.36
CA ARG A 398 26.16 -45.01 -20.60
C ARG A 398 24.83 -45.77 -20.52
N TRP A 399 23.87 -45.19 -21.23
CA TRP A 399 22.61 -45.76 -21.67
C TRP A 399 22.84 -46.72 -22.84
N THR A 400 22.12 -47.84 -22.87
CA THR A 400 21.31 -48.28 -24.03
C THR A 400 20.36 -49.41 -23.63
N ALA A 401 19.17 -49.34 -24.23
CA ALA A 401 17.99 -50.16 -24.02
C ALA A 401 18.07 -51.55 -24.69
N LEU A 402 17.22 -52.49 -24.27
CA LEU A 402 16.04 -52.95 -25.03
C LEU A 402 15.54 -54.35 -24.59
N TRP A 403 14.26 -54.59 -24.94
CA TRP A 403 13.49 -55.85 -25.01
C TRP A 403 12.94 -56.42 -23.68
N ALA A 404 11.68 -56.89 -23.55
CA ALA A 404 10.55 -57.01 -24.48
C ALA A 404 9.32 -57.62 -23.77
N TYR A 405 8.11 -57.31 -24.29
CA TYR A 405 6.84 -58.09 -24.27
C TYR A 405 6.16 -58.38 -22.91
N SER A 406 4.96 -57.89 -22.58
CA SER A 406 3.60 -57.89 -23.20
C SER A 406 2.81 -59.21 -23.08
N GLN A 407 1.67 -59.15 -22.37
CA GLN A 407 0.34 -59.77 -22.61
C GLN A 407 -0.42 -59.71 -21.26
N TRP A 408 -1.66 -59.22 -21.09
CA TRP A 408 -2.96 -59.45 -21.76
C TRP A 408 -3.83 -58.16 -21.69
N SER A 409 -4.30 -57.56 -22.79
CA SER A 409 -5.63 -57.68 -23.46
C SER A 409 -6.87 -57.43 -22.54
N GLN A 410 -7.47 -56.23 -22.56
CA GLN A 410 -8.61 -55.73 -23.38
C GLN A 410 -9.98 -56.41 -23.12
N VAL A 411 -11.00 -55.61 -22.79
CA VAL A 411 -12.28 -55.50 -23.51
C VAL A 411 -12.86 -54.08 -23.34
N LEU A 412 -13.16 -53.42 -24.46
CA LEU A 412 -13.94 -52.18 -24.59
C LEU A 412 -15.04 -52.42 -25.64
N HIS A 413 -16.20 -51.79 -25.41
CA HIS A 413 -17.25 -51.38 -26.35
C HIS A 413 -18.21 -52.40 -26.99
N CYS A 414 -19.50 -52.06 -26.93
CA CYS A 414 -20.31 -51.73 -28.12
C CYS A 414 -21.52 -50.86 -27.75
N ILE A 415 -21.75 -49.81 -28.54
CA ILE A 415 -23.00 -49.03 -28.66
C ILE A 415 -23.81 -49.72 -29.75
N ASP A 416 -25.12 -49.85 -29.58
CA ASP A 416 -26.03 -50.12 -30.70
C ASP A 416 -27.16 -49.08 -30.70
N THR A 417 -27.35 -48.44 -31.85
CA THR A 417 -28.46 -47.54 -32.16
C THR A 417 -29.22 -48.13 -33.33
N ARG A 418 -30.47 -48.52 -33.12
CA ARG A 418 -31.49 -48.52 -34.17
C ARG A 418 -32.82 -47.99 -33.66
N ILE A 419 -33.33 -47.08 -34.47
CA ILE A 419 -34.56 -46.31 -34.38
C ILE A 419 -35.74 -47.19 -34.80
N LEU A 420 -36.80 -47.21 -33.99
CA LEU A 420 -38.21 -47.01 -34.37
C LEU A 420 -38.99 -46.63 -33.12
#